data_AF-A0A0F7TEA6-F1
#
_entry.id   AF-A0A0F7TEA6-F1
#
_cell.length_a   1.000
_cell.length_b   1.000
_cell.length_c   1.000
_cell.angle_alpha   90.00
_cell.angle_beta   90.00
_cell.angle_gamma   90.00
#
_symmetry.space_group_name_H-M   'P 1'
#
loop_
_entity.id
_entity.type
_entity.pdbx_description
1 polymer ?
#
loop_
_entity_poly.entity_id
_entity_poly.type
_entity_poly.pdbx_seq_one_letter_code
_entity_poly.pdbx_strand_id
1 'polypeptide(L)'
;MSSTSGTPEASSLGAFFFFGLLWIVVIGVFPLLALVHVSPDQQPKGCRRLGLSPGQSNLADEYDSKYNEGVPSDQKEENGSPSWRVKALFTYPLKSCGGIELQTSDVVGTGLKYDRQFAFAEETDAGWNCRTLRNAGFQRMALIHTEVWVPDPSSPDYDDRRPEMQSDGVMIVSYPRVAPPGPLGMIVKFTMAIRLLKSRCSFQVPLVPSKNSKYPVAPVRIWKDKPLAYNYGSLLPPSLHTYLGFDPSKSPLSLFRAHPSHNREIFRNAPRNEQIGFQPNTAFADAYPIHLLNIASHRDVAARCAEPIPRLSIRRFRANIIVQGPEAFAEDQWKRMMIGETEIYAACRTVRCRLPNVDPDTGDRHKTEPDRTLKSYRRVDPGDRTNACLGLQLVPAVEKCSLAVGDEVRVLEMGEHQYIKMLAPGEKVEGV
;
A
#
# COMPACT_ATOMS: atom_id res chain seq x y z
N MET A 1 -16.02 -89.90 9.25
CA MET A 1 -16.81 -89.02 10.14
C MET A 1 -16.02 -87.74 10.37
N SER A 2 -16.70 -86.59 10.24
CA SER A 2 -16.27 -85.21 10.62
C SER A 2 -15.13 -84.61 9.79
N SER A 3 -15.29 -83.63 8.89
CA SER A 3 -15.93 -82.29 8.95
C SER A 3 -15.33 -81.33 9.99
N THR A 4 -14.65 -80.29 9.50
CA THR A 4 -14.72 -78.85 9.88
C THR A 4 -13.73 -78.10 8.96
N SER A 5 -14.10 -77.28 7.97
CA SER A 5 -14.85 -76.01 7.94
C SER A 5 -14.15 -74.84 8.65
N GLY A 6 -13.82 -73.77 7.90
CA GLY A 6 -13.93 -72.38 8.39
C GLY A 6 -12.64 -71.55 8.51
N THR A 7 -12.45 -70.67 7.52
CA THR A 7 -11.69 -69.39 7.46
C THR A 7 -11.86 -68.47 8.71
N PRO A 8 -10.99 -67.45 9.00
CA PRO A 8 -10.54 -66.49 7.98
C PRO A 8 -9.16 -65.81 8.05
N GLU A 9 -8.73 -65.41 6.86
CA GLU A 9 -7.82 -64.31 6.49
C GLU A 9 -8.30 -62.93 7.02
N ALA A 10 -8.51 -62.78 8.33
CA ALA A 10 -8.94 -61.51 8.93
C ALA A 10 -7.77 -60.62 9.42
N SER A 11 -6.54 -61.16 9.46
CA SER A 11 -5.38 -60.45 10.05
C SER A 11 -4.68 -59.50 9.07
N SER A 12 -4.71 -59.76 7.76
CA SER A 12 -4.02 -58.90 6.79
C SER A 12 -4.81 -57.61 6.51
N LEU A 13 -6.14 -57.68 6.38
CA LEU A 13 -6.99 -56.52 6.11
C LEU A 13 -6.93 -55.49 7.26
N GLY A 14 -6.95 -55.96 8.52
CA GLY A 14 -6.82 -55.11 9.70
C GLY A 14 -5.44 -54.43 9.77
N ALA A 15 -4.36 -55.13 9.42
CA ALA A 15 -3.02 -54.55 9.33
C ALA A 15 -2.93 -53.51 8.21
N PHE A 16 -3.45 -53.78 7.01
CA PHE A 16 -3.49 -52.79 5.92
C PHE A 16 -4.30 -51.54 6.27
N PHE A 17 -5.42 -51.70 6.99
CA PHE A 17 -6.20 -50.57 7.49
C PHE A 17 -5.44 -49.75 8.54
N PHE A 18 -4.76 -50.41 9.47
CA PHE A 18 -3.95 -49.74 10.51
C PHE A 18 -2.74 -49.01 9.93
N PHE A 19 -2.01 -49.64 9.00
CA PHE A 19 -0.91 -49.00 8.29
C PHE A 19 -1.41 -47.84 7.41
N GLY A 20 -2.54 -48.00 6.72
CA GLY A 20 -3.17 -46.93 5.94
C GLY A 20 -3.57 -45.73 6.81
N LEU A 21 -4.17 -45.97 7.98
CA LEU A 21 -4.55 -44.92 8.93
C LEU A 21 -3.31 -44.23 9.54
N LEU A 22 -2.28 -45.00 9.88
CA LEU A 22 -1.01 -44.47 10.37
C LEU A 22 -0.32 -43.58 9.32
N TRP A 23 -0.33 -43.99 8.04
CA TRP A 23 0.19 -43.18 6.94
C TRP A 23 -0.64 -41.92 6.69
N ILE A 24 -1.98 -41.97 6.85
CA ILE A 24 -2.84 -40.78 6.81
C ILE A 24 -2.48 -39.81 7.96
N VAL A 25 -2.19 -40.30 9.16
CA VAL A 25 -1.78 -39.46 10.29
C VAL A 25 -0.36 -38.89 10.08
N VAL A 26 0.59 -39.70 9.62
CA VAL A 26 2.00 -39.29 9.46
C VAL A 26 2.21 -38.39 8.23
N ILE A 27 1.57 -38.69 7.10
CA ILE A 27 1.69 -37.88 5.86
C ILE A 27 0.65 -36.75 5.81
N GLY A 28 -0.53 -36.94 6.40
CA GLY A 28 -1.61 -35.95 6.36
C GLY A 28 -1.62 -35.00 7.56
N VAL A 29 -1.58 -35.53 8.79
CA VAL A 29 -1.81 -34.74 10.00
C VAL A 29 -0.56 -34.00 10.47
N PHE A 30 0.62 -34.63 10.46
CA PHE A 30 1.85 -33.98 10.92
C PHE A 30 2.30 -32.78 10.06
N PRO A 31 2.30 -32.84 8.71
CA PRO A 31 2.60 -31.67 7.88
C PRO A 31 1.56 -30.55 8.02
N LEU A 32 0.30 -30.93 8.24
CA LEU A 32 -0.78 -29.97 8.51
C LEU A 32 -0.59 -29.29 9.88
N LEU A 33 -0.23 -30.05 10.92
CA LEU A 33 0.08 -29.52 12.24
C LEU A 33 1.33 -28.63 12.22
N ALA A 34 2.35 -28.97 11.43
CA ALA A 34 3.50 -28.10 11.21
C ALA A 34 3.11 -26.79 10.51
N LEU A 35 2.24 -26.83 9.50
CA LEU A 35 1.68 -25.63 8.85
C LEU A 35 0.85 -24.76 9.82
N VAL A 36 0.16 -25.38 10.78
CA VAL A 36 -0.60 -24.69 11.83
C VAL A 36 0.34 -24.07 12.88
N HIS A 37 1.40 -24.77 13.29
CA HIS A 37 2.34 -24.31 14.33
C HIS A 37 3.36 -23.27 13.85
N VAL A 38 3.62 -23.16 12.53
CA VAL A 38 4.58 -22.19 11.95
C VAL A 38 3.99 -20.78 11.79
N SER A 39 2.93 -20.42 12.53
CA SER A 39 2.37 -19.06 12.48
C SER A 39 2.86 -18.23 13.67
N PRO A 40 3.95 -17.44 13.55
CA PRO A 40 4.32 -16.46 14.56
C PRO A 40 3.40 -15.24 14.43
N ASP A 41 2.10 -15.43 14.63
CA ASP A 41 1.13 -14.34 14.80
C ASP A 41 1.16 -13.86 16.27
N GLN A 42 2.37 -13.58 16.77
CA GLN A 42 2.48 -12.82 18.00
C GLN A 42 2.38 -11.35 17.63
N GLN A 43 1.39 -10.68 18.22
CA GLN A 43 1.34 -9.22 18.20
C GLN A 43 2.70 -8.68 18.68
N PRO A 44 3.29 -7.70 17.97
CA PRO A 44 4.54 -7.09 18.37
C PRO A 44 4.45 -6.55 19.79
N LYS A 45 5.38 -6.97 20.64
CA LYS A 45 5.34 -6.63 22.07
C LYS A 45 5.78 -5.19 22.30
N GLY A 46 5.17 -4.51 23.26
CA GLY A 46 5.48 -3.12 23.60
C GLY A 46 5.08 -2.12 22.50
N CYS A 47 4.23 -2.53 21.56
CA CYS A 47 3.83 -1.72 20.42
C CYS A 47 2.31 -1.51 20.39
N ARG A 48 1.90 -0.36 19.83
CA ARG A 48 0.52 -0.12 19.39
C ARG A 48 0.42 -0.20 17.88
N ARG A 49 -0.70 -0.72 17.38
CA ARG A 49 -1.00 -0.74 15.95
C ARG A 49 -1.40 0.67 15.47
N LEU A 50 -0.84 1.09 14.36
CA LEU A 50 -1.20 2.30 13.64
C LEU A 50 -2.46 2.07 12.78
N GLY A 51 -3.30 3.08 12.70
CA GLY A 51 -4.50 3.09 11.86
C GLY A 51 -5.79 2.85 12.63
N LEU A 52 -6.91 2.84 11.91
CA LEU A 52 -8.23 2.64 12.49
C LEU A 52 -8.39 1.24 13.10
N SER A 53 -9.38 1.10 13.98
CA SER A 53 -9.75 -0.21 14.51
C SER A 53 -10.25 -1.13 13.40
N PRO A 54 -10.08 -2.46 13.50
CA PRO A 54 -10.57 -3.38 12.48
C PRO A 54 -12.06 -3.17 12.21
N GLY A 55 -12.45 -3.10 10.94
CA GLY A 55 -13.85 -2.91 10.53
C GLY A 55 -14.33 -1.46 10.51
N GLN A 56 -13.54 -0.50 10.98
CA GLN A 56 -13.84 0.93 10.82
C GLN A 56 -13.23 1.47 9.53
N SER A 57 -13.95 2.38 8.87
CA SER A 57 -13.45 3.14 7.73
C SER A 57 -14.18 4.48 7.65
N ASN A 58 -13.45 5.55 7.38
CA ASN A 58 -14.02 6.85 7.04
C ASN A 58 -14.58 6.87 5.61
N LEU A 59 -14.38 5.81 4.83
CA LEU A 59 -14.91 5.62 3.48
C LEU A 59 -16.10 4.65 3.42
N ALA A 60 -16.69 4.26 4.56
CA ALA A 60 -17.85 3.36 4.58
C ALA A 60 -19.03 3.88 3.74
N ASP A 61 -19.17 5.20 3.62
CA ASP A 61 -20.16 5.91 2.83
C ASP A 61 -19.61 6.46 1.50
N GLU A 62 -18.46 5.97 0.98
CA GLU A 62 -17.83 6.51 -0.25
C GLU A 62 -18.74 6.51 -1.49
N TYR A 63 -19.83 5.74 -1.45
CA TYR A 63 -20.79 5.61 -2.55
C TYR A 63 -22.06 6.46 -2.39
N ASP A 64 -22.19 7.18 -1.28
CA ASP A 64 -23.33 8.05 -0.99
C ASP A 64 -23.47 9.17 -2.05
N SER A 65 -24.70 9.44 -2.46
CA SER A 65 -25.00 10.47 -3.47
C SER A 65 -24.70 11.88 -2.99
N LYS A 66 -24.60 12.12 -1.67
CA LYS A 66 -24.20 13.44 -1.14
C LYS A 66 -22.83 13.91 -1.63
N TYR A 67 -21.97 12.97 -2.05
CA TYR A 67 -20.65 13.27 -2.60
C TYR A 67 -20.65 13.58 -4.10
N ASN A 68 -21.81 13.54 -4.76
CA ASN A 68 -21.91 13.86 -6.19
C ASN A 68 -21.95 15.38 -6.45
N GLU A 69 -22.29 16.17 -5.43
CA GLU A 69 -22.44 17.62 -5.53
C GLU A 69 -21.49 18.31 -4.54
N GLY A 70 -21.03 19.51 -4.91
CA GLY A 70 -20.25 20.36 -4.03
C GLY A 70 -21.13 21.23 -3.14
N VAL A 71 -20.56 21.72 -2.05
CA VAL A 71 -21.18 22.71 -1.17
C VAL A 71 -20.27 23.93 -1.02
N PRO A 72 -20.80 25.12 -0.66
CA PRO A 72 -19.99 26.30 -0.37
C PRO A 72 -18.90 26.04 0.68
N SER A 73 -17.75 26.69 0.54
CA SER A 73 -16.58 26.47 1.42
C SER A 73 -16.80 26.92 2.87
N ASP A 74 -17.69 27.88 3.08
CA ASP A 74 -18.07 28.41 4.40
C ASP A 74 -19.23 27.65 5.05
N GLN A 75 -19.85 26.70 4.33
CA GLN A 75 -20.93 25.87 4.86
C GLN A 75 -20.43 24.97 6.00
N LYS A 76 -21.25 24.84 7.05
CA LYS A 76 -21.06 23.86 8.12
C LYS A 76 -22.15 22.79 8.08
N GLU A 77 -21.80 21.60 8.53
CA GLU A 77 -22.74 20.51 8.79
C GLU A 77 -23.63 20.84 10.01
N GLU A 78 -24.71 20.10 10.21
CA GLU A 78 -25.61 20.28 11.37
C GLU A 78 -24.89 20.17 12.72
N ASN A 79 -23.83 19.35 12.79
CA ASN A 79 -23.01 19.18 14.00
C ASN A 79 -21.94 20.29 14.18
N GLY A 80 -21.93 21.31 13.34
CA GLY A 80 -20.99 22.43 13.37
C GLY A 80 -19.64 22.17 12.70
N SER A 81 -19.39 20.96 12.17
CA SER A 81 -18.16 20.63 11.46
C SER A 81 -18.06 21.38 10.12
N PRO A 82 -16.88 21.78 9.66
CA PRO A 82 -16.70 22.38 8.34
C PRO A 82 -17.08 21.38 7.24
N SER A 83 -17.84 21.81 6.23
CA SER A 83 -18.21 20.92 5.13
C SER A 83 -17.01 20.54 4.27
N TRP A 84 -16.11 21.52 4.05
CA TRP A 84 -14.81 21.33 3.40
C TRP A 84 -13.80 20.81 4.41
N ARG A 85 -13.54 19.50 4.37
CA ARG A 85 -12.67 18.84 5.36
C ARG A 85 -11.97 17.61 4.81
N VAL A 86 -10.94 17.17 5.53
CA VAL A 86 -10.32 15.86 5.34
C VAL A 86 -11.34 14.77 5.66
N LYS A 87 -11.73 14.00 4.65
CA LYS A 87 -12.63 12.86 4.75
C LYS A 87 -11.91 11.60 5.23
N ALA A 88 -10.75 11.31 4.67
CA ALA A 88 -9.98 10.13 5.02
C ALA A 88 -8.48 10.37 4.82
N LEU A 89 -7.66 9.73 5.64
CA LEU A 89 -6.20 9.75 5.55
C LEU A 89 -5.67 8.34 5.30
N PHE A 90 -4.69 8.22 4.41
CA PHE A 90 -4.04 6.96 4.08
C PHE A 90 -2.52 7.13 4.06
N THR A 91 -1.84 6.14 4.63
CA THR A 91 -0.42 5.88 4.38
C THR A 91 -0.28 4.56 3.64
N TYR A 92 0.70 4.45 2.75
CA TYR A 92 1.00 3.23 2.00
C TYR A 92 2.44 2.79 2.30
N PRO A 93 2.70 2.13 3.44
CA PRO A 93 4.06 1.84 3.89
C PRO A 93 4.92 1.13 2.87
N LEU A 94 4.31 0.15 2.19
CA LEU A 94 4.89 -0.59 1.11
C LEU A 94 4.29 -0.16 -0.24
N LYS A 95 5.14 0.36 -1.12
CA LYS A 95 4.75 0.80 -2.46
C LYS A 95 3.98 -0.31 -3.18
N SER A 96 2.88 0.08 -3.84
CA SER A 96 2.03 -0.81 -4.65
C SER A 96 1.27 -1.88 -3.85
N CYS A 97 1.32 -1.86 -2.51
CA CYS A 97 0.55 -2.75 -1.63
C CYS A 97 -0.58 -1.99 -0.92
N GLY A 98 -1.41 -2.70 -0.14
CA GLY A 98 -2.54 -2.13 0.60
C GLY A 98 -2.15 -0.95 1.48
N GLY A 99 -3.04 0.04 1.58
CA GLY A 99 -2.87 1.20 2.45
C GLY A 99 -3.42 0.96 3.86
N ILE A 100 -2.94 1.75 4.82
CA ILE A 100 -3.47 1.83 6.17
C ILE A 100 -4.28 3.11 6.26
N GLU A 101 -5.56 2.99 6.62
CA GLU A 101 -6.42 4.14 6.89
C GLU A 101 -6.13 4.68 8.29
N LEU A 102 -6.00 6.00 8.40
CA LEU A 102 -5.56 6.70 9.58
C LEU A 102 -6.64 7.69 10.07
N GLN A 103 -6.69 7.89 11.38
CA GLN A 103 -7.41 9.02 11.97
C GLN A 103 -6.55 10.28 11.99
N THR A 104 -5.26 10.11 12.30
CA THR A 104 -4.27 11.18 12.35
C THR A 104 -2.94 10.68 11.79
N SER A 105 -2.11 11.59 11.31
CA SER A 105 -0.76 11.27 10.85
C SER A 105 0.15 12.47 10.97
N ASP A 106 1.35 12.22 11.49
CA ASP A 106 2.45 13.16 11.30
C ASP A 106 2.79 13.25 9.82
N VAL A 107 3.24 14.43 9.40
CA VAL A 107 3.88 14.70 8.12
C VAL A 107 5.35 14.97 8.40
N VAL A 108 6.21 14.40 7.56
CA VAL A 108 7.67 14.56 7.59
C VAL A 108 8.14 14.97 6.19
N GLY A 109 9.43 15.25 6.01
CA GLY A 109 9.97 15.70 4.71
C GLY A 109 9.65 14.80 3.50
N THR A 110 9.37 13.50 3.70
CA THR A 110 8.98 12.56 2.63
C THR A 110 7.47 12.41 2.41
N GLY A 111 6.63 13.14 3.16
CA GLY A 111 5.16 13.05 3.13
C GLY A 111 4.57 12.61 4.45
N LEU A 112 3.41 11.92 4.43
CA LEU A 112 2.88 11.34 5.66
C LEU A 112 3.86 10.30 6.19
N LYS A 113 4.00 10.25 7.51
CA LYS A 113 4.90 9.32 8.19
C LYS A 113 4.61 7.89 7.74
N TYR A 114 5.69 7.15 7.52
CA TYR A 114 5.70 5.79 6.99
C TYR A 114 5.25 5.63 5.53
N ASP A 115 4.77 6.66 4.83
CA ASP A 115 4.29 6.49 3.46
C ASP A 115 5.43 6.15 2.49
N ARG A 116 5.25 5.05 1.75
CA ARG A 116 6.11 4.57 0.66
C ARG A 116 7.60 4.52 1.04
N GLN A 117 7.88 4.14 2.28
CA GLN A 117 9.25 3.93 2.78
C GLN A 117 9.84 2.61 2.30
N PHE A 118 8.99 1.69 1.84
CA PHE A 118 9.39 0.38 1.34
C PHE A 118 8.93 0.14 -0.10
N ALA A 119 9.68 -0.67 -0.84
CA ALA A 119 9.29 -1.14 -2.17
C ALA A 119 9.88 -2.53 -2.44
N PHE A 120 9.18 -3.35 -3.24
CA PHE A 120 9.81 -4.51 -3.85
C PHE A 120 10.57 -4.10 -5.11
N ALA A 121 11.76 -4.66 -5.29
CA ALA A 121 12.53 -4.50 -6.51
C ALA A 121 13.05 -5.85 -6.98
N GLU A 122 13.13 -5.98 -8.30
CA GLU A 122 13.64 -7.15 -8.99
C GLU A 122 15.02 -6.85 -9.56
N GLU A 123 15.95 -7.78 -9.41
CA GLU A 123 17.28 -7.71 -10.00
C GLU A 123 17.22 -8.06 -11.48
N THR A 124 17.86 -7.22 -12.30
CA THR A 124 17.99 -7.38 -13.75
C THR A 124 19.43 -7.04 -14.14
N ASP A 125 19.80 -7.23 -15.40
CA ASP A 125 21.12 -6.82 -15.92
C ASP A 125 21.43 -5.32 -15.69
N ALA A 126 20.39 -4.48 -15.56
CA ALA A 126 20.52 -3.05 -15.30
C ALA A 126 20.54 -2.68 -13.79
N GLY A 127 20.57 -3.69 -12.91
CA GLY A 127 20.47 -3.57 -11.45
C GLY A 127 19.04 -3.76 -10.92
N TRP A 128 18.82 -3.34 -9.67
CA TRP A 128 17.53 -3.45 -8.97
C TRP A 128 16.50 -2.45 -9.54
N ASN A 129 15.33 -2.94 -9.95
CA ASN A 129 14.24 -2.13 -10.48
C ASN A 129 12.97 -2.30 -9.64
N CYS A 130 12.43 -1.19 -9.14
CA CYS A 130 11.15 -1.18 -8.42
C CYS A 130 10.04 -1.82 -9.27
N ARG A 131 9.30 -2.74 -8.65
CA ARG A 131 8.13 -3.39 -9.24
C ARG A 131 6.86 -2.81 -8.64
N THR A 132 5.85 -2.66 -9.49
CA THR A 132 4.63 -1.92 -9.17
C THR A 132 3.40 -2.62 -9.73
N LEU A 133 2.21 -2.20 -9.26
CA LEU A 133 0.93 -2.66 -9.80
C LEU A 133 0.75 -2.45 -11.30
N ARG A 134 1.61 -1.66 -11.96
CA ARG A 134 1.62 -1.43 -13.40
C ARG A 134 2.27 -2.58 -14.17
N ASN A 135 3.25 -3.25 -13.55
CA ASN A 135 4.02 -4.31 -14.18
C ASN A 135 3.16 -5.58 -14.31
N ALA A 136 3.31 -6.33 -15.39
CA ALA A 136 2.61 -7.61 -15.55
C ALA A 136 3.08 -8.61 -14.47
N GLY A 137 2.16 -9.39 -13.91
CA GLY A 137 2.43 -10.36 -12.83
C GLY A 137 2.37 -9.77 -11.42
N PHE A 138 2.50 -8.45 -11.27
CA PHE A 138 2.55 -7.77 -9.96
C PHE A 138 1.21 -7.23 -9.46
N GLN A 139 0.10 -7.48 -10.15
CA GLN A 139 -1.23 -7.01 -9.72
C GLN A 139 -1.61 -7.54 -8.33
N ARG A 140 -1.16 -8.77 -8.03
CA ARG A 140 -1.37 -9.46 -6.75
C ARG A 140 -0.75 -8.75 -5.55
N MET A 141 0.16 -7.78 -5.77
CA MET A 141 0.65 -6.92 -4.69
C MET A 141 -0.48 -6.12 -4.03
N ALA A 142 -1.58 -5.85 -4.74
CA ALA A 142 -2.74 -5.14 -4.19
C ALA A 142 -3.31 -5.85 -2.94
N LEU A 143 -3.21 -7.18 -2.90
CA LEU A 143 -3.71 -8.02 -1.80
C LEU A 143 -2.66 -8.25 -0.69
N ILE A 144 -1.47 -7.66 -0.82
CA ILE A 144 -0.49 -7.62 0.27
C ILE A 144 -0.90 -6.49 1.20
N HIS A 145 -1.22 -6.83 2.45
CA HIS A 145 -1.64 -5.90 3.47
C HIS A 145 -0.48 -5.62 4.40
N THR A 146 -0.34 -4.37 4.81
CA THR A 146 0.66 -3.95 5.78
C THR A 146 -0.03 -3.46 7.04
N GLU A 147 0.49 -3.86 8.19
CA GLU A 147 0.20 -3.22 9.46
C GLU A 147 1.48 -2.57 9.97
N VAL A 148 1.39 -1.38 10.52
CA VAL A 148 2.53 -0.71 11.14
C VAL A 148 2.30 -0.69 12.64
N TRP A 149 3.27 -1.17 13.41
CA TRP A 149 3.26 -1.25 14.85
C TRP A 149 4.38 -0.37 15.38
N VAL A 150 4.04 0.61 16.20
CA VAL A 150 4.97 1.61 16.72
C VAL A 150 5.15 1.44 18.23
N PRO A 151 6.33 1.74 18.79
CA PRO A 151 6.58 1.74 20.22
C PRO A 151 5.48 2.45 21.02
N ASP A 152 5.02 1.82 22.09
CA ASP A 152 4.04 2.38 23.02
C ASP A 152 4.53 2.23 24.47
N PRO A 153 5.15 3.29 25.03
CA PRO A 153 5.64 3.28 26.42
C PRO A 153 4.57 3.00 27.47
N SER A 154 3.29 3.11 27.14
CA SER A 154 2.18 2.78 28.05
C SER A 154 1.85 1.28 28.07
N SER A 155 2.41 0.49 27.15
CA SER A 155 2.15 -0.95 27.06
C SER A 155 2.83 -1.72 28.21
N PRO A 156 2.14 -2.69 28.85
CA PRO A 156 2.69 -3.43 29.99
C PRO A 156 3.89 -4.32 29.65
N ASP A 157 4.11 -4.61 28.36
CA ASP A 157 5.19 -5.44 27.85
C ASP A 157 6.30 -4.63 27.14
N TYR A 158 6.28 -3.30 27.28
CA TYR A 158 7.29 -2.39 26.77
C TYR A 158 8.66 -2.64 27.41
N ASP A 159 9.70 -2.74 26.57
CA ASP A 159 11.10 -2.88 26.98
C ASP A 159 12.02 -2.39 25.84
N ASP A 160 12.81 -1.36 26.11
CA ASP A 160 13.71 -0.71 25.12
C ASP A 160 14.73 -1.67 24.49
N ARG A 161 15.01 -2.81 25.13
CA ARG A 161 15.95 -3.82 24.63
C ARG A 161 15.34 -4.71 23.54
N ARG A 162 14.02 -4.65 23.35
CA ARG A 162 13.32 -5.46 22.34
C ARG A 162 13.71 -5.05 20.91
N PRO A 163 13.79 -6.00 19.97
CA PRO A 163 14.05 -5.69 18.56
C PRO A 163 13.07 -4.66 17.97
N GLU A 164 11.80 -4.71 18.40
CA GLU A 164 10.76 -3.77 17.98
C GLU A 164 11.10 -2.34 18.38
N MET A 165 11.61 -2.11 19.60
CA MET A 165 12.00 -0.77 20.06
C MET A 165 13.28 -0.30 19.38
N GLN A 166 14.24 -1.20 19.17
CA GLN A 166 15.51 -0.90 18.50
C GLN A 166 15.36 -0.55 17.00
N SER A 167 14.18 -0.81 16.43
CA SER A 167 13.85 -0.53 15.03
C SER A 167 12.78 0.54 14.85
N ASP A 168 12.46 1.29 15.92
CA ASP A 168 11.37 2.27 15.99
C ASP A 168 9.99 1.70 15.59
N GLY A 169 9.81 0.39 15.80
CA GLY A 169 8.62 -0.37 15.45
C GLY A 169 8.84 -1.36 14.31
N VAL A 170 7.77 -2.08 14.00
CA VAL A 170 7.77 -3.13 12.96
C VAL A 170 6.57 -2.99 12.04
N MET A 171 6.75 -3.38 10.79
CA MET A 171 5.69 -3.58 9.82
C MET A 171 5.41 -5.08 9.70
N ILE A 172 4.15 -5.48 9.86
CA ILE A 172 3.70 -6.85 9.52
C ILE A 172 3.22 -6.82 8.08
N VAL A 173 3.80 -7.67 7.24
CA VAL A 173 3.41 -7.83 5.84
C VAL A 173 2.66 -9.16 5.69
N SER A 174 1.39 -9.07 5.36
CA SER A 174 0.47 -10.20 5.26
C SER A 174 -0.03 -10.39 3.83
N TYR A 175 -0.05 -11.62 3.32
CA TYR A 175 -0.45 -11.93 1.93
C TYR A 175 -1.21 -13.26 1.84
N PRO A 176 -2.05 -13.46 0.80
CA PRO A 176 -2.79 -14.71 0.63
C PRO A 176 -1.88 -15.94 0.52
N ARG A 177 -2.26 -17.01 1.23
CA ARG A 177 -1.60 -18.31 1.14
C ARG A 177 -1.92 -18.95 -0.21
N VAL A 178 -0.89 -19.43 -0.90
CA VAL A 178 -1.05 -20.22 -2.13
C VAL A 178 -1.02 -21.70 -1.80
N ALA A 179 -2.08 -22.41 -2.19
CA ALA A 179 -2.09 -23.87 -2.12
C ALA A 179 -1.24 -24.45 -3.27
N PRO A 180 -0.39 -25.46 -3.00
CA PRO A 180 0.38 -26.11 -4.05
C PRO A 180 -0.54 -26.81 -5.07
N PRO A 181 -0.07 -27.10 -6.30
CA PRO A 181 -0.85 -27.91 -7.23
C PRO A 181 -1.03 -29.35 -6.72
N GLY A 182 -2.07 -30.04 -7.22
CA GLY A 182 -2.32 -31.45 -6.93
C GLY A 182 -3.11 -31.74 -5.64
N PRO A 183 -3.14 -33.00 -5.18
CA PRO A 183 -3.98 -33.45 -4.07
C PRO A 183 -3.73 -32.73 -2.74
N LEU A 184 -2.46 -32.43 -2.41
CA LEU A 184 -2.10 -31.66 -1.22
C LEU A 184 -2.73 -30.25 -1.25
N GLY A 185 -2.81 -29.64 -2.43
CA GLY A 185 -3.48 -28.37 -2.63
C GLY A 185 -4.96 -28.38 -2.28
N MET A 186 -5.66 -29.48 -2.60
CA MET A 186 -7.07 -29.64 -2.25
C MET A 186 -7.27 -29.70 -0.73
N ILE A 187 -6.38 -30.41 -0.02
CA ILE A 187 -6.38 -30.48 1.44
C ILE A 187 -6.13 -29.09 2.06
N VAL A 188 -5.14 -28.35 1.55
CA VAL A 188 -4.85 -26.98 2.02
C VAL A 188 -6.04 -26.05 1.79
N LYS A 189 -6.68 -26.11 0.62
CA LYS A 189 -7.87 -25.30 0.32
C LYS A 189 -9.05 -25.66 1.23
N PHE A 190 -9.29 -26.95 1.44
CA PHE A 190 -10.35 -27.42 2.33
C PHE A 190 -10.12 -26.95 3.77
N THR A 191 -8.90 -27.12 4.29
CA THR A 191 -8.55 -26.72 5.66
C THR A 191 -8.58 -25.21 5.88
N MET A 192 -8.28 -24.41 4.84
CA MET A 192 -8.53 -22.97 4.83
C MET A 192 -10.03 -22.63 4.85
N ALA A 193 -10.85 -23.36 4.07
CA ALA A 193 -12.30 -23.13 4.01
C ALA A 193 -13.00 -23.42 5.35
N ILE A 194 -12.56 -24.46 6.07
CA ILE A 194 -13.07 -24.78 7.43
C ILE A 194 -12.32 -24.04 8.55
N ARG A 195 -11.49 -23.04 8.21
CA ARG A 195 -10.75 -22.17 9.16
C ARG A 195 -9.77 -22.89 10.10
N LEU A 196 -9.39 -24.14 9.82
CA LEU A 196 -8.32 -24.82 10.55
C LEU A 196 -6.94 -24.28 10.16
N LEU A 197 -6.77 -23.82 8.92
CA LEU A 197 -5.55 -23.20 8.43
C LEU A 197 -5.79 -21.74 8.06
N LYS A 198 -4.88 -20.86 8.49
CA LYS A 198 -4.96 -19.43 8.13
C LYS A 198 -4.82 -19.25 6.63
N SER A 199 -5.73 -18.48 6.04
CA SER A 199 -5.76 -18.17 4.62
C SER A 199 -4.66 -17.19 4.18
N ARG A 200 -3.92 -16.63 5.14
CA ARG A 200 -2.83 -15.68 4.92
C ARG A 200 -1.54 -16.17 5.56
N CYS A 201 -0.44 -15.74 4.99
CA CYS A 201 0.89 -15.82 5.56
C CYS A 201 1.31 -14.40 5.98
N SER A 202 2.14 -14.28 7.02
CA SER A 202 2.66 -13.01 7.52
C SER A 202 4.15 -13.13 7.82
N PHE A 203 4.87 -12.01 7.75
CA PHE A 203 6.24 -11.87 8.25
C PHE A 203 6.46 -10.45 8.76
N GLN A 204 7.41 -10.29 9.67
CA GLN A 204 7.73 -9.00 10.29
C GLN A 204 8.92 -8.34 9.61
N VAL A 205 8.85 -7.02 9.50
CA VAL A 205 9.85 -6.16 8.86
C VAL A 205 10.17 -5.00 9.81
N PRO A 206 11.42 -4.78 10.24
CA PRO A 206 11.76 -3.64 11.09
C PRO A 206 11.57 -2.31 10.36
N LEU A 207 10.94 -1.32 10.99
CA LEU A 207 10.70 -0.01 10.36
C LEU A 207 12.00 0.74 10.08
N VAL A 208 13.04 0.51 10.88
CA VAL A 208 14.40 1.02 10.75
C VAL A 208 15.39 -0.13 10.99
N PRO A 209 16.51 -0.23 10.24
CA PRO A 209 17.61 -1.12 10.61
C PRO A 209 18.07 -0.81 12.04
N SER A 210 18.16 -1.82 12.89
CA SER A 210 18.78 -1.62 14.21
C SER A 210 20.26 -1.24 14.04
N LYS A 211 20.84 -0.58 15.04
CA LYS A 211 22.26 -0.15 15.01
C LYS A 211 23.25 -1.28 14.69
N ASN A 212 22.90 -2.52 15.05
CA ASN A 212 23.74 -3.70 14.84
C ASN A 212 23.39 -4.49 13.56
N SER A 213 22.31 -4.12 12.86
CA SER A 213 21.86 -4.80 11.65
C SER A 213 22.76 -4.44 10.46
N LYS A 214 23.22 -5.45 9.72
CA LYS A 214 24.00 -5.28 8.50
C LYS A 214 23.18 -5.61 7.25
N TYR A 215 22.14 -4.82 6.99
CA TYR A 215 21.43 -4.92 5.71
C TYR A 215 22.30 -4.29 4.61
N PRO A 216 22.57 -4.99 3.49
CA PRO A 216 23.29 -4.41 2.37
C PRO A 216 22.60 -3.16 1.85
N VAL A 217 23.36 -2.17 1.41
CA VAL A 217 22.81 -0.98 0.75
C VAL A 217 23.05 -1.11 -0.75
N ALA A 218 22.01 -0.89 -1.55
CA ALA A 218 22.11 -0.93 -3.00
C ALA A 218 21.29 0.20 -3.66
N PRO A 219 21.71 0.69 -4.84
CA PRO A 219 20.89 1.61 -5.62
C PRO A 219 19.67 0.88 -6.19
N VAL A 220 18.49 1.45 -5.98
CA VAL A 220 17.23 0.89 -6.48
C VAL A 220 16.60 1.85 -7.48
N ARG A 221 16.44 1.39 -8.72
CA ARG A 221 15.85 2.21 -9.77
C ARG A 221 14.36 2.40 -9.54
N ILE A 222 13.96 3.66 -9.46
CA ILE A 222 12.56 4.11 -9.48
C ILE A 222 12.46 5.22 -10.52
N TRP A 223 11.71 4.94 -11.60
CA TRP A 223 11.66 5.81 -12.78
C TRP A 223 13.06 6.08 -13.36
N LYS A 224 13.47 7.35 -13.36
CA LYS A 224 14.78 7.80 -13.84
C LYS A 224 15.83 7.92 -12.71
N ASP A 225 15.42 7.75 -11.46
CA ASP A 225 16.30 7.90 -10.29
C ASP A 225 16.79 6.55 -9.75
N LYS A 226 17.88 6.57 -8.99
CA LYS A 226 18.49 5.41 -8.34
C LYS A 226 18.90 5.70 -6.88
N PRO A 227 17.97 6.07 -5.98
CA PRO A 227 18.31 6.27 -4.57
C PRO A 227 18.89 5.01 -3.94
N LEU A 228 19.71 5.19 -2.91
CA LEU A 228 20.21 4.08 -2.10
C LEU A 228 19.12 3.57 -1.16
N ALA A 229 19.07 2.26 -0.95
CA ALA A 229 18.11 1.61 -0.07
C ALA A 229 18.73 0.39 0.62
N TYR A 230 18.27 0.10 1.84
CA TYR A 230 18.62 -1.12 2.55
C TYR A 230 17.89 -2.32 1.95
N ASN A 231 18.64 -3.36 1.60
CA ASN A 231 18.15 -4.62 1.05
C ASN A 231 17.76 -5.55 2.20
N TYR A 232 16.46 -5.79 2.35
CA TYR A 232 15.84 -6.64 3.36
C TYR A 232 15.54 -8.06 2.83
N GLY A 233 16.23 -8.47 1.77
CA GLY A 233 16.00 -9.76 1.10
C GLY A 233 16.03 -10.98 2.03
N SER A 234 16.86 -10.94 3.07
CA SER A 234 16.97 -12.00 4.07
C SER A 234 15.69 -12.22 4.90
N LEU A 235 14.75 -11.27 4.90
CA LEU A 235 13.48 -11.37 5.61
C LEU A 235 12.36 -11.99 4.78
N LEU A 236 12.55 -12.14 3.45
CA LEU A 236 11.48 -12.60 2.57
C LEU A 236 11.27 -14.12 2.74
N PRO A 237 10.06 -14.56 3.12
CA PRO A 237 9.77 -15.98 3.18
C PRO A 237 9.64 -16.57 1.76
N PRO A 238 10.06 -17.83 1.53
CA PRO A 238 9.90 -18.49 0.23
C PRO A 238 8.45 -18.50 -0.29
N SER A 239 7.47 -18.59 0.62
CA SER A 239 6.05 -18.56 0.27
C SER A 239 5.60 -17.24 -0.38
N LEU A 240 6.28 -16.12 -0.13
CA LEU A 240 5.99 -14.85 -0.80
C LEU A 240 6.43 -14.87 -2.27
N HIS A 241 7.58 -15.48 -2.56
CA HIS A 241 8.05 -15.65 -3.93
C HIS A 241 7.06 -16.48 -4.74
N THR A 242 6.59 -17.61 -4.19
CA THR A 242 5.53 -18.42 -4.79
C THR A 242 4.24 -17.62 -5.00
N TYR A 243 3.86 -16.78 -4.02
CA TYR A 243 2.69 -15.92 -4.13
C TYR A 243 2.81 -14.91 -5.26
N LEU A 244 3.95 -14.26 -5.42
CA LEU A 244 4.17 -13.28 -6.49
C LEU A 244 4.53 -13.92 -7.83
N GLY A 245 4.70 -15.25 -7.89
CA GLY A 245 5.06 -15.97 -9.11
C GLY A 245 6.53 -15.83 -9.50
N PHE A 246 7.41 -15.57 -8.53
CA PHE A 246 8.85 -15.44 -8.74
C PHE A 246 9.59 -16.74 -8.46
N ASP A 247 10.51 -17.08 -9.37
CA ASP A 247 11.53 -18.09 -9.15
C ASP A 247 12.82 -17.36 -8.72
N PRO A 248 13.23 -17.45 -7.44
CA PRO A 248 14.42 -16.78 -6.93
C PRO A 248 15.71 -17.12 -7.70
N SER A 249 15.75 -18.27 -8.38
CA SER A 249 16.91 -18.69 -9.16
C SER A 249 17.06 -17.97 -10.51
N LYS A 250 15.98 -17.37 -11.02
CA LYS A 250 15.94 -16.73 -12.34
C LYS A 250 15.80 -15.22 -12.27
N SER A 251 15.11 -14.72 -11.27
CA SER A 251 14.79 -13.31 -11.11
C SER A 251 14.66 -12.98 -9.62
N PRO A 252 15.77 -12.57 -8.98
CA PRO A 252 15.78 -12.26 -7.56
C PRO A 252 14.85 -11.07 -7.27
N LEU A 253 13.81 -11.32 -6.47
CA LEU A 253 12.95 -10.29 -5.91
C LEU A 253 13.41 -10.00 -4.48
N SER A 254 13.55 -8.73 -4.12
CA SER A 254 13.85 -8.34 -2.74
C SER A 254 12.97 -7.18 -2.26
N LEU A 255 12.89 -7.03 -0.94
CA LEU A 255 12.27 -5.90 -0.25
C LEU A 255 13.34 -4.86 0.05
N PHE A 256 13.04 -3.60 -0.24
CA PHE A 256 13.94 -2.49 0.01
C PHE A 256 13.29 -1.45 0.90
N ARG A 257 14.07 -0.89 1.82
CA ARG A 257 13.73 0.27 2.64
C ARG A 257 14.56 1.47 2.19
N ALA A 258 13.92 2.61 1.95
CA ALA A 258 14.60 3.83 1.56
C ALA A 258 15.67 4.23 2.59
N HIS A 259 16.83 4.67 2.10
CA HIS A 259 17.88 5.21 2.97
C HIS A 259 17.58 6.69 3.27
N PRO A 260 17.48 7.11 4.55
CA PRO A 260 17.00 8.46 4.89
C PRO A 260 17.89 9.59 4.32
N SER A 261 19.21 9.36 4.22
CA SER A 261 20.15 10.32 3.64
C SER A 261 20.22 10.32 2.10
N HIS A 262 19.48 9.44 1.42
CA HIS A 262 19.51 9.31 -0.05
C HIS A 262 18.10 9.33 -0.64
N ASN A 263 17.20 10.09 0.00
CA ASN A 263 15.87 10.37 -0.56
C ASN A 263 15.99 11.17 -1.86
N ARG A 264 14.95 11.11 -2.69
CA ARG A 264 14.90 11.81 -3.97
C ARG A 264 14.44 13.25 -3.76
N GLU A 265 15.28 14.20 -4.08
CA GLU A 265 14.93 15.62 -4.08
C GLU A 265 13.95 15.97 -5.21
N ILE A 266 13.07 16.94 -4.94
CA ILE A 266 12.01 17.34 -5.84
C ILE A 266 12.15 18.83 -6.16
N PHE A 267 12.42 19.13 -7.43
CA PHE A 267 12.54 20.50 -7.92
C PHE A 267 11.33 20.95 -8.75
N ARG A 268 10.70 20.01 -9.45
CA ARG A 268 9.68 20.29 -10.48
C ARG A 268 8.42 20.86 -9.86
N ASN A 269 8.10 22.13 -10.10
CA ASN A 269 6.96 22.84 -9.51
C ASN A 269 6.85 22.75 -7.98
N ALA A 270 7.91 22.35 -7.30
CA ALA A 270 7.94 22.33 -5.85
C ALA A 270 8.37 23.73 -5.37
N PRO A 271 7.88 24.17 -4.19
CA PRO A 271 8.44 25.35 -3.54
C PRO A 271 9.95 25.15 -3.34
N ARG A 272 10.72 26.22 -3.57
CA ARG A 272 12.17 26.19 -3.41
C ARG A 272 12.55 26.25 -1.93
N ASN A 273 13.76 25.79 -1.62
CA ASN A 273 14.30 25.83 -0.26
C ASN A 273 14.25 27.25 0.33
N GLU A 274 14.53 28.28 -0.46
CA GLU A 274 14.48 29.67 0.01
C GLU A 274 13.06 30.12 0.43
N GLN A 275 12.01 29.44 -0.05
CA GLN A 275 10.62 29.77 0.24
C GLN A 275 10.09 29.07 1.50
N ILE A 276 10.52 27.83 1.76
CA ILE A 276 9.97 26.98 2.82
C ILE A 276 11.01 26.47 3.84
N GLY A 277 12.29 26.79 3.65
CA GLY A 277 13.38 26.50 4.58
C GLY A 277 13.96 25.08 4.50
N PHE A 278 13.51 24.24 3.57
CA PHE A 278 14.06 22.92 3.31
C PHE A 278 13.87 22.50 1.86
N GLN A 279 14.65 21.52 1.38
CA GLN A 279 14.51 20.95 0.04
C GLN A 279 13.45 19.82 0.06
N PRO A 280 12.32 19.97 -0.65
CA PRO A 280 11.32 18.90 -0.76
C PRO A 280 11.94 17.62 -1.29
N ASN A 281 11.55 16.50 -0.68
CA ASN A 281 12.05 15.18 -1.07
C ASN A 281 10.97 14.10 -0.92
N THR A 282 11.28 12.90 -1.41
CA THR A 282 10.42 11.72 -1.24
C THR A 282 11.24 10.43 -1.22
N ALA A 283 10.69 9.38 -0.59
CA ALA A 283 11.23 8.04 -0.62
C ALA A 283 10.85 7.32 -1.93
N PHE A 284 10.06 6.24 -1.87
CA PHE A 284 9.61 5.51 -3.05
C PHE A 284 8.27 6.01 -3.63
N ALA A 285 7.81 7.23 -3.30
CA ALA A 285 6.71 7.84 -4.03
C ALA A 285 7.08 8.07 -5.51
N ASP A 286 6.08 8.12 -6.39
CA ASP A 286 6.35 8.26 -7.82
C ASP A 286 6.95 9.63 -8.15
N ALA A 287 6.42 10.71 -7.56
CA ALA A 287 6.87 12.07 -7.90
C ALA A 287 6.93 13.01 -6.69
N TYR A 288 5.86 13.11 -5.89
CA TYR A 288 5.75 14.04 -4.76
C TYR A 288 5.33 13.32 -3.48
N PRO A 289 5.61 13.92 -2.31
CA PRO A 289 5.42 13.28 -1.01
C PRO A 289 3.95 12.99 -0.65
N ILE A 290 3.00 13.82 -1.12
CA ILE A 290 1.58 13.68 -0.77
C ILE A 290 0.72 13.73 -2.03
N HIS A 291 -0.30 12.89 -2.09
CA HIS A 291 -1.34 12.91 -3.13
C HIS A 291 -2.71 13.21 -2.50
N LEU A 292 -3.38 14.27 -2.95
CA LEU A 292 -4.73 14.63 -2.53
C LEU A 292 -5.75 14.30 -3.62
N LEU A 293 -6.94 13.83 -3.23
CA LEU A 293 -8.05 13.59 -4.14
C LEU A 293 -9.37 14.04 -3.50
N ASN A 294 -10.16 14.82 -4.24
CA ASN A 294 -11.52 15.13 -3.84
C ASN A 294 -12.45 13.95 -4.14
N ILE A 295 -13.27 13.58 -3.17
CA ILE A 295 -14.24 12.50 -3.34
C ILE A 295 -15.26 12.82 -4.43
N ALA A 296 -15.66 14.08 -4.61
CA ALA A 296 -16.61 14.46 -5.67
C ALA A 296 -16.02 14.24 -7.08
N SER A 297 -14.74 14.56 -7.29
CA SER A 297 -14.00 14.26 -8.53
C SER A 297 -13.95 12.77 -8.80
N HIS A 298 -13.75 11.96 -7.75
CA HIS A 298 -13.81 10.51 -7.87
C HIS A 298 -15.22 10.02 -8.24
N ARG A 299 -16.27 10.59 -7.66
CA ARG A 299 -17.67 10.23 -7.94
C ARG A 299 -18.06 10.52 -9.39
N ASP A 300 -17.64 11.65 -9.96
CA ASP A 300 -17.82 11.94 -11.40
C ASP A 300 -17.16 10.86 -12.28
N VAL A 301 -15.90 10.50 -11.99
CA VAL A 301 -15.19 9.44 -12.72
C VAL A 301 -15.92 8.09 -12.58
N ALA A 302 -16.35 7.75 -11.36
CA ALA A 302 -17.05 6.50 -11.08
C ALA A 302 -18.38 6.41 -11.84
N ALA A 303 -19.16 7.49 -11.91
CA ALA A 303 -20.41 7.54 -12.66
C ALA A 303 -20.19 7.28 -14.16
N ARG A 304 -19.10 7.82 -14.73
CA ARG A 304 -18.73 7.59 -16.15
C ARG A 304 -18.16 6.20 -16.41
N CYS A 305 -17.72 5.48 -15.37
CA CYS A 305 -17.20 4.11 -15.44
C CYS A 305 -18.19 3.05 -14.96
N ALA A 306 -19.45 3.41 -14.68
CA ALA A 306 -20.36 2.54 -13.93
C ALA A 306 -20.75 1.23 -14.68
N GLU A 307 -20.77 1.24 -16.02
CA GLU A 307 -21.03 0.03 -16.80
C GLU A 307 -19.88 -1.00 -16.68
N PRO A 308 -18.61 -0.65 -16.98
CA PRO A 308 -17.52 -1.61 -16.86
C PRO A 308 -17.05 -1.87 -15.42
N ILE A 309 -17.22 -0.89 -14.52
CA ILE A 309 -16.82 -0.99 -13.10
C ILE A 309 -17.94 -0.39 -12.22
N PRO A 310 -18.97 -1.19 -11.87
CA PRO A 310 -20.13 -0.70 -11.10
C PRO A 310 -19.78 -0.09 -9.74
N ARG A 311 -18.68 -0.54 -9.12
CA ARG A 311 -18.17 -0.02 -7.84
C ARG A 311 -16.70 0.34 -7.96
N LEU A 312 -16.42 1.48 -8.58
CA LEU A 312 -15.07 2.04 -8.58
C LEU A 312 -14.76 2.62 -7.19
N SER A 313 -13.89 1.96 -6.42
CA SER A 313 -13.43 2.46 -5.12
C SER A 313 -12.33 3.51 -5.26
N ILE A 314 -12.38 4.57 -4.44
CA ILE A 314 -11.41 5.66 -4.48
C ILE A 314 -9.99 5.19 -4.11
N ARG A 315 -9.89 4.07 -3.38
CA ARG A 315 -8.63 3.41 -3.00
C ARG A 315 -7.74 3.05 -4.21
N ARG A 316 -8.34 2.83 -5.39
CA ARG A 316 -7.61 2.58 -6.66
C ARG A 316 -6.66 3.72 -7.03
N PHE A 317 -6.94 4.94 -6.59
CA PHE A 317 -6.15 6.12 -6.92
C PHE A 317 -4.99 6.38 -5.96
N ARG A 318 -4.96 5.68 -4.82
CA ARG A 318 -3.90 5.71 -3.82
C ARG A 318 -3.56 7.13 -3.34
N ALA A 319 -4.58 7.94 -3.15
CA ALA A 319 -4.45 9.23 -2.49
C ALA A 319 -4.19 9.02 -1.00
N ASN A 320 -3.43 9.95 -0.47
CA ASN A 320 -3.04 10.05 0.91
C ASN A 320 -4.05 10.89 1.70
N ILE A 321 -4.54 11.97 1.10
CA ILE A 321 -5.56 12.84 1.67
C ILE A 321 -6.78 12.76 0.76
N ILE A 322 -7.90 12.30 1.30
CA ILE A 322 -9.21 12.43 0.65
C ILE A 322 -9.91 13.62 1.27
N VAL A 323 -10.38 14.55 0.44
CA VAL A 323 -11.19 15.68 0.91
C VAL A 323 -12.65 15.52 0.47
N GLN A 324 -13.56 16.10 1.24
CA GLN A 324 -14.96 16.25 0.89
C GLN A 324 -15.39 17.71 1.01
N GLY A 325 -16.50 18.07 0.37
CA GLY A 325 -17.06 19.42 0.37
C GLY A 325 -17.00 20.11 -0.99
N PRO A 326 -15.82 20.26 -1.63
CA PRO A 326 -15.72 20.93 -2.93
C PRO A 326 -16.44 20.16 -4.04
N GLU A 327 -16.94 20.90 -5.04
CA GLU A 327 -17.47 20.31 -6.27
C GLU A 327 -16.43 19.49 -7.04
N ALA A 328 -16.90 18.61 -7.94
CA ALA A 328 -16.02 17.77 -8.73
C ALA A 328 -14.99 18.60 -9.50
N PHE A 329 -13.72 18.23 -9.33
CA PHE A 329 -12.54 18.83 -9.93
C PHE A 329 -12.15 20.22 -9.45
N ALA A 330 -12.82 20.78 -8.43
CA ALA A 330 -12.44 22.08 -7.86
C ALA A 330 -10.96 22.12 -7.43
N GLU A 331 -10.39 20.98 -6.99
CA GLU A 331 -8.99 20.88 -6.60
C GLU A 331 -8.02 21.13 -7.77
N ASP A 332 -8.43 21.02 -9.03
CA ASP A 332 -7.55 21.21 -10.19
C ASP A 332 -6.93 22.60 -10.28
N GLN A 333 -7.45 23.58 -9.54
CA GLN A 333 -7.00 24.97 -9.53
C GLN A 333 -6.31 25.39 -8.24
N TRP A 334 -6.23 24.53 -7.22
CA TRP A 334 -5.64 24.95 -5.94
C TRP A 334 -4.12 25.04 -6.07
N LYS A 335 -3.52 26.16 -5.69
CA LYS A 335 -2.06 26.37 -5.64
C LYS A 335 -1.54 26.26 -4.21
N ARG A 336 -2.28 26.83 -3.26
CA ARG A 336 -1.97 26.78 -1.83
C ARG A 336 -3.25 26.57 -1.04
N MET A 337 -3.16 25.78 0.01
CA MET A 337 -4.28 25.46 0.89
C MET A 337 -3.80 25.34 2.34
N MET A 338 -4.67 25.66 3.27
CA MET A 338 -4.54 25.28 4.68
C MET A 338 -5.37 24.02 4.92
N ILE A 339 -4.75 23.01 5.52
CA ILE A 339 -5.44 21.84 6.06
C ILE A 339 -5.22 21.85 7.58
N GLY A 340 -6.28 22.09 8.34
CA GLY A 340 -6.18 22.40 9.76
C GLY A 340 -5.31 23.65 9.96
N GLU A 341 -4.14 23.46 10.57
CA GLU A 341 -3.13 24.51 10.81
C GLU A 341 -1.93 24.43 9.86
N THR A 342 -1.91 23.47 8.93
CA THR A 342 -0.78 23.24 8.02
C THR A 342 -1.00 23.91 6.67
N GLU A 343 -0.08 24.77 6.27
CA GLU A 343 -0.02 25.24 4.88
C GLU A 343 0.60 24.19 3.96
N ILE A 344 -0.03 23.95 2.81
CA ILE A 344 0.39 22.96 1.82
C ILE A 344 0.37 23.57 0.41
N TYR A 345 1.46 23.37 -0.32
CA TYR A 345 1.60 23.74 -1.73
C TYR A 345 1.12 22.61 -2.63
N ALA A 346 0.35 22.96 -3.65
CA ALA A 346 0.06 22.06 -4.76
C ALA A 346 1.11 22.25 -5.87
N ALA A 347 1.92 21.22 -6.09
CA ALA A 347 2.97 21.26 -7.09
C ALA A 347 2.42 21.08 -8.51
N CYS A 348 1.56 20.09 -8.72
CA CYS A 348 0.91 19.88 -10.01
C CYS A 348 -0.32 18.98 -9.89
N ARG A 349 -1.09 18.90 -10.97
CA ARG A 349 -2.12 17.87 -11.13
C ARG A 349 -1.47 16.49 -11.21
N THR A 350 -2.14 15.49 -10.65
CA THR A 350 -1.65 14.12 -10.66
C THR A 350 -1.96 13.45 -11.98
N VAL A 351 -0.94 13.34 -12.83
CA VAL A 351 -0.99 12.54 -14.05
C VAL A 351 -1.21 11.06 -13.69
N ARG A 352 -2.25 10.47 -14.28
CA ARG A 352 -2.68 9.10 -14.00
C ARG A 352 -2.05 8.10 -14.96
N CYS A 353 -1.55 7.02 -14.40
CA CYS A 353 -1.13 5.82 -15.12
C CYS A 353 -2.21 4.74 -15.05
N ARG A 354 -1.95 3.53 -15.56
CA ARG A 354 -2.86 2.37 -15.51
C ARG A 354 -2.97 1.68 -14.14
N LEU A 355 -2.33 2.21 -13.09
CA LEU A 355 -2.41 1.63 -11.75
C LEU A 355 -3.85 1.50 -11.24
N PRO A 356 -4.74 2.51 -11.40
CA PRO A 356 -6.13 2.43 -10.92
C PRO A 356 -6.97 1.32 -11.55
N ASN A 357 -6.48 0.69 -12.63
CA ASN A 357 -7.16 -0.44 -13.24
C ASN A 357 -7.15 -1.69 -12.35
N VAL A 358 -6.24 -1.77 -11.38
CA VAL A 358 -6.15 -2.89 -10.44
C VAL A 358 -7.14 -2.68 -9.30
N ASP A 359 -8.00 -3.66 -9.07
CA ASP A 359 -8.90 -3.69 -7.92
C ASP A 359 -8.12 -3.95 -6.63
N PRO A 360 -8.25 -3.10 -5.58
CA PRO A 360 -7.53 -3.29 -4.33
C PRO A 360 -8.01 -4.52 -3.54
N ASP A 361 -9.27 -4.96 -3.72
CA ASP A 361 -9.86 -6.06 -2.96
C ASP A 361 -9.69 -7.41 -3.67
N THR A 362 -9.66 -7.43 -5.00
CA THR A 362 -9.49 -8.68 -5.79
C THR A 362 -8.11 -8.85 -6.39
N GLY A 363 -7.37 -7.76 -6.59
CA GLY A 363 -6.09 -7.76 -7.32
C GLY A 363 -6.26 -7.92 -8.83
N ASP A 364 -7.49 -7.95 -9.35
CA ASP A 364 -7.74 -8.08 -10.78
C ASP A 364 -7.51 -6.75 -11.49
N ARG A 365 -6.85 -6.82 -12.65
CA ARG A 365 -6.63 -5.65 -13.51
C ARG A 365 -7.66 -5.61 -14.62
N HIS A 366 -8.50 -4.58 -14.61
CA HIS A 366 -9.34 -4.29 -15.77
C HIS A 366 -8.47 -3.89 -16.97
N LYS A 367 -8.81 -4.39 -18.17
CA LYS A 367 -7.97 -4.21 -19.37
C LYS A 367 -7.73 -2.74 -19.70
N THR A 368 -8.75 -1.89 -19.54
CA THR A 368 -8.70 -0.50 -20.00
C THR A 368 -9.25 0.53 -19.02
N GLU A 369 -9.95 0.15 -17.95
CA GLU A 369 -10.69 1.10 -17.09
C GLU A 369 -10.08 1.17 -15.70
N PRO A 370 -10.09 2.34 -15.03
CA PRO A 370 -10.68 3.62 -15.48
C PRO A 370 -9.78 4.46 -16.40
N ASP A 371 -8.61 3.95 -16.84
CA ASP A 371 -7.65 4.68 -17.69
C ASP A 371 -8.28 5.26 -18.97
N ARG A 372 -9.07 4.48 -19.70
CA ARG A 372 -9.74 4.91 -20.93
C ARG A 372 -10.76 6.00 -20.65
N THR A 373 -11.64 5.80 -19.66
CA THR A 373 -12.64 6.81 -19.30
C THR A 373 -11.97 8.12 -18.89
N LEU A 374 -10.97 8.09 -18.01
CA LEU A 374 -10.20 9.27 -17.63
C LEU A 374 -9.60 9.97 -18.86
N LYS A 375 -8.93 9.22 -19.75
CA LYS A 375 -8.33 9.81 -20.96
C LYS A 375 -9.32 10.44 -21.92
N SER A 376 -10.59 10.03 -21.89
CA SER A 376 -11.60 10.60 -22.78
C SER A 376 -11.90 12.08 -22.49
N TYR A 377 -11.78 12.53 -21.24
CA TYR A 377 -12.18 13.89 -20.83
C TYR A 377 -11.25 14.59 -19.84
N ARG A 378 -10.28 13.89 -19.24
CA ARG A 378 -9.40 14.43 -18.19
C ARG A 378 -7.96 14.68 -18.64
N ARG A 379 -7.70 14.78 -19.94
CA ARG A 379 -6.40 15.23 -20.49
C ARG A 379 -6.31 16.76 -20.45
N VAL A 380 -6.36 17.30 -19.24
CA VAL A 380 -6.55 18.73 -18.96
C VAL A 380 -5.24 19.49 -18.70
N ASP A 381 -4.12 18.79 -18.54
CA ASP A 381 -2.86 19.44 -18.22
C ASP A 381 -2.08 19.81 -19.50
N PRO A 382 -1.72 21.09 -19.72
CA PRO A 382 -1.01 21.51 -20.92
C PRO A 382 0.41 20.92 -21.02
N GLY A 383 1.03 20.54 -19.89
CA GLY A 383 2.35 19.91 -19.85
C GLY A 383 2.36 18.43 -20.25
N ASP A 384 1.20 17.77 -20.23
CA ASP A 384 1.03 16.41 -20.76
C ASP A 384 -0.39 16.19 -21.31
N ARG A 385 -0.55 16.46 -22.61
CA ARG A 385 -1.82 16.24 -23.33
C ARG A 385 -2.12 14.78 -23.64
N THR A 386 -1.27 13.83 -23.25
CA THR A 386 -1.45 12.41 -23.57
C THR A 386 -2.08 11.63 -22.42
N ASN A 387 -1.79 12.02 -21.18
CA ASN A 387 -2.26 11.36 -19.99
C ASN A 387 -3.35 12.18 -19.29
N ALA A 388 -4.25 11.48 -18.60
CA ALA A 388 -5.31 12.11 -17.83
C ALA A 388 -4.83 12.56 -16.45
N CYS A 389 -5.49 13.55 -15.86
CA CYS A 389 -5.23 14.05 -14.52
C CYS A 389 -6.41 13.83 -13.57
N LEU A 390 -6.11 13.38 -12.35
CA LEU A 390 -7.08 13.29 -11.26
C LEU A 390 -6.38 13.40 -9.90
N GLY A 391 -6.77 14.40 -9.12
CA GLY A 391 -6.14 14.76 -7.84
C GLY A 391 -4.89 15.63 -7.99
N LEU A 392 -4.30 16.02 -6.86
CA LEU A 392 -3.15 16.93 -6.78
C LEU A 392 -1.93 16.28 -6.12
N GLN A 393 -0.74 16.60 -6.63
CA GLN A 393 0.53 16.30 -5.99
C GLN A 393 0.92 17.47 -5.09
N LEU A 394 1.18 17.19 -3.81
CA LEU A 394 1.34 18.20 -2.77
C LEU A 394 2.73 18.15 -2.11
N VAL A 395 3.16 19.30 -1.60
CA VAL A 395 4.36 19.51 -0.78
C VAL A 395 3.98 20.35 0.44
N PRO A 396 4.16 19.85 1.68
CA PRO A 396 3.95 20.65 2.88
C PRO A 396 4.85 21.88 2.93
N ALA A 397 4.35 23.00 3.45
CA ALA A 397 5.15 24.21 3.66
C ALA A 397 6.09 24.12 4.88
N VAL A 398 5.89 23.12 5.73
CA VAL A 398 6.65 22.88 6.96
C VAL A 398 7.21 21.46 6.96
N GLU A 399 8.40 21.28 7.54
CA GLU A 399 9.07 19.98 7.53
C GLU A 399 8.35 18.93 8.39
N LYS A 400 7.67 19.39 9.45
CA LYS A 400 6.89 18.55 10.36
C LYS A 400 5.58 19.21 10.77
N CYS A 401 4.50 18.47 10.65
CA CYS A 401 3.19 18.83 11.20
C CYS A 401 2.36 17.58 11.47
N SER A 402 1.12 17.76 11.93
CA SER A 402 0.13 16.68 12.07
C SER A 402 -1.13 17.03 11.30
N LEU A 403 -1.72 16.04 10.66
CA LEU A 403 -3.00 16.13 9.97
C LEU A 403 -3.98 15.13 10.57
N ALA A 404 -5.25 15.49 10.64
CA ALA A 404 -6.33 14.66 11.15
C ALA A 404 -7.52 14.61 10.17
N VAL A 405 -8.24 13.49 10.21
CA VAL A 405 -9.57 13.41 9.62
C VAL A 405 -10.48 14.39 10.36
N GLY A 406 -11.22 15.20 9.60
CA GLY A 406 -12.02 16.30 10.12
C GLY A 406 -11.38 17.68 10.00
N ASP A 407 -10.07 17.77 9.73
CA ASP A 407 -9.39 19.05 9.55
C ASP A 407 -10.03 19.87 8.42
N GLU A 408 -10.32 21.14 8.70
CA GLU A 408 -10.87 22.09 7.73
C GLU A 408 -9.91 22.30 6.56
N VAL A 409 -10.44 22.37 5.35
CA VAL A 409 -9.68 22.69 4.14
C VAL A 409 -10.05 24.08 3.64
N ARG A 410 -9.10 25.02 3.70
CA ARG A 410 -9.26 26.39 3.21
C ARG A 410 -8.30 26.65 2.05
N VAL A 411 -8.82 27.09 0.91
CA VAL A 411 -7.98 27.43 -0.24
C VAL A 411 -7.44 28.84 -0.07
N LEU A 412 -6.11 28.98 -0.13
CA LEU A 412 -5.43 30.26 0.01
C LEU A 412 -5.16 30.92 -1.34
N GLU A 413 -4.88 30.11 -2.35
CA GLU A 413 -4.50 30.59 -3.68
C GLU A 413 -5.01 29.63 -4.75
N MET A 414 -5.62 30.20 -5.78
CA MET A 414 -6.08 29.50 -6.99
C MET A 414 -5.18 29.87 -8.17
N GLY A 415 -5.05 28.98 -9.15
CA GLY A 415 -4.27 29.24 -10.34
C GLY A 415 -4.13 28.02 -11.24
N GLU A 416 -3.34 28.18 -12.29
CA GLU A 416 -3.08 27.11 -13.25
C GLU A 416 -1.92 26.22 -12.82
N HIS A 417 -1.99 24.96 -13.28
CA HIS A 417 -0.91 23.99 -13.16
C HIS A 417 -0.44 23.58 -14.55
N GLN A 418 0.87 23.33 -14.64
CA GLN A 418 1.50 22.73 -15.81
C GLN A 418 2.44 21.62 -15.34
N TYR A 419 2.18 20.39 -15.74
CA TYR A 419 3.00 19.24 -15.38
C TYR A 419 4.37 19.32 -16.06
N ILE A 420 5.44 19.26 -15.26
CA ILE A 420 6.81 19.13 -15.76
C ILE A 420 7.22 17.66 -15.67
N LYS A 421 7.56 17.05 -16.81
CA LYS A 421 8.00 15.65 -16.87
C LYS A 421 9.25 15.42 -16.02
N MET A 422 9.37 14.20 -15.48
CA MET A 422 10.56 13.80 -14.74
C MET A 422 11.77 13.72 -15.68
N LEU A 423 12.84 14.41 -15.32
CA LEU A 423 14.11 14.42 -16.02
C LEU A 423 15.03 13.36 -15.43
N ALA A 424 15.98 12.86 -16.23
CA ALA A 424 17.02 11.98 -15.75
C ALA A 424 18.04 12.78 -14.92
N PRO A 425 18.80 12.14 -14.01
CA PRO A 425 19.92 12.80 -13.36
C PRO A 425 20.84 13.47 -14.41
N GLY A 426 21.00 14.79 -14.31
CA GLY A 426 21.81 15.60 -15.24
C GLY A 426 21.09 16.13 -16.49
N GLU A 427 19.85 15.71 -16.77
CA GLU A 427 19.04 16.27 -17.86
C GLU A 427 18.49 17.64 -17.42
N LYS A 428 18.90 18.72 -18.10
CA LYS A 428 18.38 20.08 -17.91
C LYS A 428 17.30 20.37 -18.93
N VAL A 429 16.24 21.07 -18.53
CA VAL A 429 15.28 21.70 -19.44
C VAL A 429 15.42 23.20 -19.30
N GLU A 430 15.55 23.93 -20.42
CA GLU A 430 15.59 25.39 -20.42
C GLU A 430 14.32 25.95 -19.75
N GLY A 431 14.50 26.81 -18.73
CA GLY A 431 13.41 27.47 -18.03
C GLY A 431 12.95 26.81 -16.70
N VAL A 432 13.67 25.79 -16.19
CA VAL A 432 13.46 25.23 -14.84
C VAL A 432 14.68 25.47 -13.94
#